data_AF-A0A1S2SZ41-F1
#
_entry.id   AF-A0A1S2SZ41-F1
#
_cell.length_a   1.000
_cell.length_b   1.000
_cell.length_c   1.000
_cell.angle_alpha   90.00
_cell.angle_beta   90.00
_cell.angle_gamma   90.00
#
_symmetry.space_group_name_H-M   'P 1'
#
loop_
_entity.id
_entity.type
_entity.pdbx_description
1 polymer ?
#
loop_
_entity_poly.entity_id
_entity_poly.type
_entity_poly.pdbx_seq_one_letter_code
_entity_poly.pdbx_strand_id
1 'polypeptide(L)'
;MKTSIPFSRFADISRHAGQRPIALWGAGNICTKTIRRLPDSDIVICDNSANMWGGEQEGHPIISPELFQKEYTDRYVIICTTSFAEVSEQLSDMGLTAQKDFIVSPVLNDLRIIDELETIQCQLLVSSGAQPSDDPEAGGGLYQLDVKGTEWHYKKVLSGCCHCIIEVDNHLYTVDDERGILQLDRDFNVIRNQPLPTKSRGHGIAYHAASQCFFIACSLLDAVLVYDRDLTLQRKIPLSVKAGRDEGPFHHTNDCCIVGDSLYVSMFSETGNWKRDIFDGAVIEFDIVTGERIGTPIRDLWMPHNIQFIDGCLTVLDSLRGGLRQNNASVIGEFAAFTRGLAFNGHLFFVGQSRNRNFSKNVGVSKNISIDTGVVIFDPETKVSRFLQLPSKLSEIHGLFLL
;
A
#
# COMPACT_ATOMS: atom_id res chain seq x y z
N MET A 1 12.95 -10.27 -8.95
CA MET A 1 11.55 -10.35 -9.41
C MET A 1 11.35 -11.71 -10.04
N LYS A 2 10.58 -12.61 -9.40
CA LYS A 2 10.07 -13.79 -10.11
C LYS A 2 9.30 -13.28 -11.34
N THR A 3 9.52 -13.87 -12.50
CA THR A 3 8.79 -13.60 -13.74
C THR A 3 7.29 -13.58 -13.45
N SER A 4 6.67 -12.40 -13.46
CA SER A 4 5.24 -12.26 -13.15
C SER A 4 4.44 -12.78 -14.34
N ILE A 5 4.11 -14.07 -14.33
CA ILE A 5 3.09 -14.60 -15.22
C ILE A 5 1.82 -13.79 -14.92
N PRO A 6 1.16 -13.17 -15.90
CA PRO A 6 -0.07 -12.42 -15.62
C PRO A 6 -1.19 -13.30 -15.07
N PHE A 7 -2.09 -12.72 -14.27
CA PHE A 7 -3.36 -13.36 -13.96
C PHE A 7 -4.15 -13.56 -15.26
N SER A 8 -4.78 -14.72 -15.39
CA SER A 8 -5.50 -15.12 -16.60
C SER A 8 -6.99 -15.32 -16.28
N ARG A 9 -7.83 -15.04 -17.26
CA ARG A 9 -9.25 -15.38 -17.29
C ARG A 9 -9.45 -16.51 -18.30
N PHE A 10 -10.56 -17.23 -18.19
CA PHE A 10 -10.88 -18.27 -19.18
C PHE A 10 -11.00 -17.70 -20.61
N ALA A 11 -11.43 -16.45 -20.76
CA ALA A 11 -11.46 -15.77 -22.05
C ALA A 11 -10.06 -15.55 -22.66
N ASP A 12 -9.03 -15.44 -21.83
CA ASP A 12 -7.65 -15.28 -22.30
C ASP A 12 -7.14 -16.58 -22.93
N ILE A 13 -7.59 -17.75 -22.48
CA ILE A 13 -7.27 -19.03 -23.12
C ILE A 13 -7.73 -19.00 -24.57
N SER A 14 -9.01 -18.69 -24.82
CA SER A 14 -9.54 -18.63 -26.18
C SER A 14 -8.83 -17.59 -27.04
N ARG A 15 -8.47 -16.44 -26.47
CA ARG A 15 -7.75 -15.37 -27.18
C ARG A 15 -6.34 -15.78 -27.58
N HIS A 16 -5.59 -16.40 -26.68
CA HIS A 16 -4.17 -16.69 -26.89
C HIS A 16 -3.94 -18.05 -27.55
N ALA A 17 -4.72 -19.07 -27.22
CA ALA A 17 -4.64 -20.37 -27.89
C ALA A 17 -5.13 -20.30 -29.34
N GLY A 18 -6.11 -19.44 -29.63
CA GLY A 18 -6.72 -19.37 -30.96
C GLY A 18 -7.33 -20.71 -31.37
N GLN A 19 -6.77 -21.32 -32.42
CA GLN A 19 -7.17 -22.65 -32.92
C GLN A 19 -6.16 -23.75 -32.57
N ARG A 20 -5.13 -23.44 -31.76
CA ARG A 20 -4.11 -24.42 -31.36
C ARG A 20 -4.75 -25.51 -30.49
N PRO A 21 -4.38 -26.79 -30.66
CA PRO A 21 -4.73 -27.82 -29.69
C PRO A 21 -4.16 -27.49 -28.31
N ILE A 22 -4.76 -28.06 -27.26
CA ILE A 22 -4.43 -27.72 -25.88
C ILE A 22 -3.59 -28.84 -25.26
N ALA A 23 -2.60 -28.44 -24.45
CA ALA A 23 -1.92 -29.31 -23.51
C ALA A 23 -2.15 -28.79 -22.09
N LEU A 24 -2.60 -29.64 -21.18
CA LEU A 24 -2.79 -29.31 -19.76
C LEU A 24 -1.59 -29.82 -18.97
N TRP A 25 -0.84 -28.94 -18.33
CA TRP A 25 0.38 -29.31 -17.61
C TRP A 25 0.12 -29.49 -16.12
N GLY A 26 0.09 -30.73 -15.66
CA GLY A 26 -0.26 -31.16 -14.31
C GLY A 26 -1.62 -31.85 -14.29
N ALA A 27 -1.63 -33.15 -14.04
CA ALA A 27 -2.80 -33.96 -13.79
C ALA A 27 -3.39 -33.66 -12.40
N GLY A 28 -4.63 -34.07 -12.17
CA GLY A 28 -5.34 -33.91 -10.90
C GLY A 28 -6.49 -32.89 -10.92
N ASN A 29 -6.92 -32.43 -9.75
CA ASN A 29 -8.18 -31.70 -9.57
C ASN A 29 -8.27 -30.38 -10.36
N ILE A 30 -7.16 -29.63 -10.45
CA ILE A 30 -7.13 -28.37 -11.21
C ILE A 30 -7.29 -28.65 -12.70
N CYS A 31 -6.67 -29.71 -13.22
CA CYS A 31 -6.85 -30.17 -14.59
C CYS A 31 -8.32 -30.48 -14.89
N THR A 32 -8.97 -31.32 -14.07
CA THR A 32 -10.41 -31.63 -14.21
C THR A 32 -11.28 -30.37 -14.20
N LYS A 33 -11.03 -29.42 -13.29
CA LYS A 33 -11.78 -28.15 -13.24
C LYS A 33 -11.54 -27.29 -14.48
N THR A 34 -10.34 -27.32 -15.03
CA THR A 34 -9.96 -26.58 -16.24
C THR A 34 -10.64 -27.18 -17.47
N ILE A 35 -10.60 -28.51 -17.65
CA ILE A 35 -11.26 -29.24 -18.75
C ILE A 35 -12.74 -28.87 -18.86
N ARG A 36 -13.47 -28.86 -17.73
CA ARG A 36 -14.92 -28.51 -17.68
C ARG A 36 -15.27 -27.11 -18.19
N ARG A 37 -14.28 -26.23 -18.35
CA ARG A 37 -14.43 -24.83 -18.77
C ARG A 37 -13.86 -24.59 -20.16
N LEU A 38 -13.18 -25.56 -20.75
CA LEU A 38 -12.67 -25.48 -22.11
C LEU A 38 -13.76 -25.90 -23.11
N PRO A 39 -13.79 -25.32 -24.32
CA PRO A 39 -14.58 -25.88 -25.41
C PRO A 39 -14.05 -27.28 -25.78
N ASP A 40 -14.87 -28.09 -26.45
CA ASP A 40 -14.42 -29.37 -27.02
C ASP A 40 -13.17 -29.14 -27.87
N SER A 41 -12.04 -29.63 -27.36
CA SER A 41 -10.71 -29.38 -27.90
C SER A 41 -9.94 -30.69 -27.91
N ASP A 42 -9.03 -30.84 -28.86
CA ASP A 42 -8.01 -31.88 -28.77
C ASP A 42 -7.09 -31.56 -27.60
N ILE A 43 -7.20 -32.35 -26.53
CA ILE A 43 -6.49 -32.17 -25.25
C ILE A 43 -5.59 -33.37 -24.97
N VAL A 44 -4.36 -33.06 -24.57
CA VAL A 44 -3.41 -33.98 -23.94
C VAL A 44 -3.03 -33.45 -22.57
N ILE A 45 -2.72 -34.33 -21.62
CA ILE A 45 -2.26 -33.94 -20.28
C ILE A 45 -0.77 -34.27 -20.17
N CYS A 46 0.07 -33.31 -19.79
CA CYS A 46 1.49 -33.53 -19.51
C CYS A 46 1.73 -33.43 -18.01
N ASP A 47 2.48 -34.35 -17.39
CA ASP A 47 2.77 -34.29 -15.95
C ASP A 47 4.26 -34.58 -15.69
N ASN A 48 4.87 -33.96 -14.69
CA ASN A 48 6.26 -34.23 -14.30
C ASN A 48 6.40 -35.53 -13.48
N SER A 49 5.31 -36.05 -12.93
CA SER A 49 5.29 -37.24 -12.09
C SER A 49 5.26 -38.52 -12.93
N ALA A 50 6.40 -39.23 -12.96
CA ALA A 50 6.58 -40.41 -13.80
C ALA A 50 5.59 -41.56 -13.56
N ASN A 51 5.03 -41.64 -12.35
CA ASN A 51 4.00 -42.63 -12.00
C ASN A 51 2.65 -42.38 -12.67
N MET A 52 2.42 -41.20 -13.25
CA MET A 52 1.16 -40.85 -13.93
C MET A 52 1.20 -41.15 -15.44
N TRP A 53 2.39 -41.30 -16.02
CA TRP A 53 2.58 -41.42 -17.47
C TRP A 53 1.97 -42.71 -18.02
N GLY A 54 1.37 -42.61 -19.21
CA GLY A 54 0.65 -43.72 -19.86
C GLY A 54 -0.73 -43.99 -19.26
N GLY A 55 -1.11 -43.27 -18.20
CA GLY A 55 -2.46 -43.24 -17.66
C GLY A 55 -3.39 -42.32 -18.46
N GLU A 56 -4.60 -42.14 -17.92
CA GLU A 56 -5.64 -41.30 -18.50
C GLU A 56 -6.36 -40.52 -17.39
N GLN A 57 -6.80 -39.30 -17.69
CA GLN A 57 -7.70 -38.53 -16.84
C GLN A 57 -8.76 -37.84 -17.70
N GLU A 58 -10.03 -38.00 -17.30
CA GLU A 58 -11.20 -37.41 -18.00
C GLU A 58 -11.26 -37.74 -19.51
N GLY A 59 -10.81 -38.92 -19.95
CA GLY A 59 -10.78 -39.25 -21.38
C GLY A 59 -9.47 -38.91 -22.10
N HIS A 60 -8.53 -38.23 -21.43
CA HIS A 60 -7.32 -37.70 -22.06
C HIS A 60 -6.04 -38.39 -21.58
N PRO A 61 -5.11 -38.74 -22.49
CA PRO A 61 -3.88 -39.43 -22.12
C PRO A 61 -2.92 -38.52 -21.35
N ILE A 62 -2.20 -39.12 -20.40
CA ILE A 62 -1.15 -38.46 -19.61
C ILE A 62 0.22 -38.83 -20.18
N ILE A 63 0.97 -37.81 -20.65
CA ILE A 63 2.27 -37.94 -21.29
C ILE A 63 3.40 -37.37 -20.43
N SER A 64 4.64 -37.77 -20.74
CA SER A 64 5.84 -37.22 -20.11
C SER A 64 6.27 -35.89 -20.75
N PRO A 65 7.06 -35.05 -20.04
CA PRO A 65 7.62 -33.82 -20.60
C PRO A 65 8.50 -34.05 -21.83
N GLU A 66 9.23 -35.17 -21.89
CA GLU A 66 10.07 -35.52 -23.03
C GLU A 66 9.24 -35.86 -24.27
N LEU A 67 8.10 -36.54 -24.09
CA LEU A 67 7.17 -36.82 -25.18
C LEU A 67 6.50 -35.54 -25.65
N PHE A 68 6.09 -34.67 -24.71
CA PHE A 68 5.56 -33.36 -25.03
C PHE A 68 6.53 -32.55 -25.91
N GLN A 69 7.80 -32.48 -25.52
CA GLN A 69 8.82 -31.70 -26.25
C GLN A 69 9.07 -32.23 -27.67
N LYS A 70 8.90 -33.54 -27.90
CA LYS A 70 9.12 -34.17 -29.20
C LYS A 70 7.91 -34.05 -30.13
N GLU A 71 6.71 -34.18 -29.59
CA GLU A 71 5.51 -34.43 -30.41
C GLU A 71 4.39 -33.39 -30.24
N TYR A 72 4.43 -32.53 -29.22
CA TYR A 72 3.29 -31.69 -28.83
C TYR A 72 3.65 -30.21 -28.59
N THR A 73 4.82 -29.74 -29.04
CA THR A 73 5.28 -28.35 -28.82
C THR A 73 4.48 -27.29 -29.59
N ASP A 74 3.69 -27.69 -30.58
CA ASP A 74 2.75 -26.82 -31.30
C ASP A 74 1.52 -26.45 -30.47
N ARG A 75 1.22 -27.21 -29.40
CA ARG A 75 0.06 -27.00 -28.54
C ARG A 75 0.20 -25.78 -27.65
N TYR A 76 -0.92 -25.16 -27.33
CA TYR A 76 -0.98 -24.11 -26.33
C TYR A 76 -1.11 -24.73 -24.94
N VAL A 77 -0.22 -24.36 -24.01
CA VAL A 77 -0.10 -25.01 -22.71
C VAL A 77 -0.90 -24.24 -21.65
N ILE A 78 -1.67 -24.96 -20.84
CA ILE A 78 -2.34 -24.41 -19.65
C ILE A 78 -1.80 -25.16 -18.43
N ILE A 79 -1.10 -24.42 -17.56
CA ILE A 79 -0.50 -24.99 -16.35
C ILE A 79 -1.60 -25.21 -15.30
N CYS A 80 -1.74 -26.45 -14.87
CA CYS A 80 -2.77 -26.99 -14.00
C CYS A 80 -2.20 -27.55 -12.68
N THR A 81 -1.00 -27.12 -12.27
CA THR A 81 -0.36 -27.53 -11.01
C THR A 81 -0.05 -26.35 -10.11
N THR A 82 -0.02 -26.55 -8.79
CA THR A 82 0.44 -25.56 -7.81
C THR A 82 1.93 -25.27 -7.93
N SER A 83 2.71 -26.16 -8.54
CA SER A 83 4.10 -25.95 -8.98
C SER A 83 4.21 -25.06 -10.22
N PHE A 84 3.32 -24.06 -10.36
CA PHE A 84 3.21 -23.29 -11.60
C PHE A 84 4.47 -22.48 -11.91
N ALA A 85 5.22 -22.05 -10.91
CA ALA A 85 6.47 -21.32 -11.11
C ALA A 85 7.54 -22.22 -11.74
N GLU A 86 7.75 -23.41 -11.18
CA GLU A 86 8.71 -24.41 -11.66
C GLU A 86 8.34 -24.90 -13.07
N VAL A 87 7.06 -25.15 -13.32
CA VAL A 87 6.59 -25.54 -14.67
C VAL A 87 6.76 -24.40 -15.67
N SER A 88 6.56 -23.14 -15.27
CA SER A 88 6.75 -22.00 -16.18
C SER A 88 8.21 -21.79 -16.56
N GLU A 89 9.14 -22.03 -15.63
CA GLU A 89 10.58 -22.05 -15.90
C GLU A 89 10.92 -23.22 -16.85
N GLN A 90 10.42 -24.42 -16.56
CA GLN A 90 10.58 -25.60 -17.42
C GLN A 90 10.08 -25.35 -18.86
N LEU A 91 8.91 -24.72 -19.03
CA LEU A 91 8.37 -24.38 -20.36
C LEU A 91 9.22 -23.31 -21.05
N SER A 92 9.75 -22.35 -20.30
CA SER A 92 10.64 -21.30 -20.83
C SER A 92 11.96 -21.91 -21.31
N ASP A 93 12.53 -22.87 -20.57
CA ASP A 93 13.72 -23.62 -20.96
C ASP A 93 13.49 -24.48 -22.21
N MET A 94 12.24 -24.88 -22.47
CA MET A 94 11.81 -25.53 -23.72
C MET A 94 11.63 -24.54 -24.88
N GLY A 95 11.83 -23.24 -24.67
CA GLY A 95 11.71 -22.18 -25.68
C GLY A 95 10.30 -21.60 -25.83
N LEU A 96 9.38 -21.92 -24.94
CA LEU A 96 8.00 -21.40 -24.97
C LEU A 96 7.91 -20.06 -24.24
N THR A 97 7.07 -19.16 -24.72
CA THR A 97 6.91 -17.82 -24.15
C THR A 97 5.58 -17.67 -23.40
N ALA A 98 5.60 -17.15 -22.17
CA ALA A 98 4.38 -16.89 -21.40
C ALA A 98 3.39 -15.97 -22.16
N GLN A 99 2.08 -16.18 -21.98
CA GLN A 99 0.97 -15.50 -22.67
C GLN A 99 0.89 -15.73 -24.19
N LYS A 100 1.95 -16.21 -24.82
CA LYS A 100 1.97 -16.57 -26.25
C LYS A 100 1.78 -18.07 -26.45
N ASP A 101 2.51 -18.87 -25.69
CA ASP A 101 2.56 -20.32 -25.81
C ASP A 101 1.99 -21.02 -24.59
N PHE A 102 2.00 -20.36 -23.44
CA PHE A 102 1.43 -20.92 -22.22
C PHE A 102 0.85 -19.87 -21.27
N ILE A 103 -0.11 -20.30 -20.46
CA ILE A 103 -0.62 -19.56 -19.29
C ILE A 103 -0.78 -20.49 -18.10
N VAL A 104 -0.95 -19.91 -16.91
CA VAL A 104 -1.45 -20.65 -15.75
C VAL A 104 -2.99 -20.69 -15.81
N SER A 105 -3.57 -21.82 -15.42
CA SER A 105 -5.03 -22.00 -15.38
C SER A 105 -5.67 -20.92 -14.48
N PRO A 106 -6.75 -20.26 -14.92
CA PRO A 106 -7.52 -19.33 -14.08
C PRO A 106 -8.04 -19.96 -12.77
N VAL A 107 -8.14 -21.29 -12.72
CA VAL A 107 -8.51 -22.04 -11.49
C VAL A 107 -7.49 -21.85 -10.37
N LEU A 108 -6.24 -21.51 -10.70
CA LEU A 108 -5.16 -21.28 -9.76
C LEU A 108 -5.05 -19.84 -9.27
N ASN A 109 -5.85 -18.90 -9.78
CA ASN A 109 -5.72 -17.48 -9.43
C ASN A 109 -5.76 -17.24 -7.92
N ASP A 110 -6.66 -17.91 -7.20
CA ASP A 110 -6.76 -17.79 -5.74
C ASP A 110 -5.46 -18.21 -5.02
N LEU A 111 -4.81 -19.28 -5.47
CA LEU A 111 -3.55 -19.75 -4.88
C LEU A 111 -2.36 -18.87 -5.30
N ARG A 112 -2.41 -18.29 -6.50
CA ARG A 112 -1.35 -17.42 -7.02
C ARG A 112 -1.27 -16.11 -6.24
N ILE A 113 -2.41 -15.49 -5.94
CA ILE A 113 -2.41 -14.26 -5.14
C ILE A 113 -1.95 -14.50 -3.71
N ILE A 114 -2.27 -15.68 -3.15
CA ILE A 114 -1.75 -16.09 -1.83
C ILE A 114 -0.22 -16.22 -1.89
N ASP A 115 0.32 -17.00 -2.84
CA ASP A 115 1.77 -17.16 -3.01
C ASP A 115 2.47 -15.81 -3.24
N GLU A 116 1.90 -14.94 -4.07
CA GLU A 116 2.43 -13.60 -4.34
C GLU A 116 2.52 -12.78 -3.05
N LEU A 117 1.45 -12.69 -2.27
CA LEU A 117 1.42 -11.93 -1.02
C LEU A 117 2.30 -12.58 0.08
N GLU A 118 2.37 -13.90 0.13
CA GLU A 118 3.16 -14.65 1.12
C GLU A 118 4.66 -14.66 0.82
N THR A 119 5.06 -14.44 -0.44
CA THR A 119 6.48 -14.41 -0.85
C THR A 119 7.08 -13.01 -0.98
N ILE A 120 6.31 -11.95 -0.66
CA ILE A 120 6.77 -10.56 -0.70
C ILE A 120 8.07 -10.40 0.09
N GLN A 121 9.00 -9.67 -0.51
CA GLN A 121 10.21 -9.18 0.13
C GLN A 121 10.28 -7.67 -0.04
N CYS A 122 10.28 -6.94 1.07
CA CYS A 122 10.41 -5.49 1.05
C CYS A 122 10.98 -4.97 2.38
N GLN A 123 11.42 -3.72 2.35
CA GLN A 123 11.79 -2.96 3.53
C GLN A 123 10.92 -1.72 3.62
N LEU A 124 10.43 -1.43 4.80
CA LEU A 124 9.54 -0.31 5.09
C LEU A 124 10.15 0.52 6.24
N LEU A 125 9.98 1.83 6.17
CA LEU A 125 10.03 2.68 7.36
C LEU A 125 8.63 2.96 7.87
N VAL A 126 8.51 2.98 9.18
CA VAL A 126 7.28 3.20 9.92
C VAL A 126 7.52 4.33 10.92
N SER A 127 6.71 5.40 10.87
CA SER A 127 6.77 6.47 11.88
C SER A 127 5.73 6.24 12.98
N SER A 128 6.13 6.48 14.23
CA SER A 128 5.30 6.40 15.43
C SER A 128 5.37 7.71 16.20
N GLY A 129 4.20 8.32 16.38
CA GLY A 129 3.99 9.56 17.12
C GLY A 129 3.74 9.34 18.62
N ALA A 130 3.96 8.12 19.13
CA ALA A 130 3.92 7.81 20.55
C ALA A 130 5.08 8.52 21.29
N GLN A 131 5.02 8.53 22.63
CA GLN A 131 6.11 9.07 23.42
C GLN A 131 7.41 8.25 23.23
N PRO A 132 8.58 8.90 23.17
CA PRO A 132 9.84 8.20 23.04
C PRO A 132 10.07 7.27 24.24
N SER A 133 10.80 6.19 24.00
CA SER A 133 11.17 5.21 25.02
C SER A 133 12.58 4.70 24.73
N ASP A 134 13.31 4.34 25.79
CA ASP A 134 14.63 3.73 25.69
C ASP A 134 14.57 2.24 25.32
N ASP A 135 13.39 1.60 25.38
CA ASP A 135 13.21 0.24 24.87
C ASP A 135 13.41 0.24 23.34
N PRO A 136 14.37 -0.54 22.79
CA PRO A 136 14.66 -0.56 21.35
C PRO A 136 13.48 -1.07 20.49
N GLU A 137 12.45 -1.63 21.10
CA GLU A 137 11.26 -2.20 20.44
C GLU A 137 9.96 -1.46 20.77
N ALA A 138 9.97 -0.43 21.62
CA ALA A 138 8.74 0.24 22.08
C ALA A 138 8.78 1.77 21.96
N GLY A 139 7.61 2.42 22.01
CA GLY A 139 7.50 3.88 22.03
C GLY A 139 7.41 4.54 20.66
N GLY A 140 7.74 5.83 20.63
CA GLY A 140 7.77 6.65 19.43
C GLY A 140 9.08 6.52 18.66
N GLY A 141 9.03 6.90 17.39
CA GLY A 141 10.22 7.07 16.56
C GLY A 141 10.03 6.64 15.12
N LEU A 142 11.15 6.34 14.47
CA LEU A 142 11.17 5.62 13.20
C LEU A 142 11.59 4.19 13.43
N TYR A 143 10.92 3.28 12.75
CA TYR A 143 11.20 1.85 12.77
C TYR A 143 11.43 1.35 11.35
N GLN A 144 12.47 0.55 11.16
CA GLN A 144 12.63 -0.24 9.94
C GLN A 144 11.92 -1.57 10.13
N LEU A 145 11.07 -1.95 9.17
CA LEU A 145 10.37 -3.22 9.08
C LEU A 145 10.88 -3.98 7.86
N ASP A 146 11.55 -5.10 8.09
CA ASP A 146 12.08 -6.01 7.08
C ASP A 146 11.10 -7.17 6.89
N VAL A 147 10.59 -7.35 5.66
CA VAL A 147 9.65 -8.42 5.30
C VAL A 147 10.36 -9.41 4.37
N LYS A 148 10.34 -10.70 4.73
CA LYS A 148 10.95 -11.79 3.97
C LYS A 148 10.00 -12.97 3.91
N GLY A 149 9.14 -12.96 2.91
CA GLY A 149 8.11 -13.97 2.76
C GLY A 149 7.21 -14.00 3.99
N THR A 150 7.12 -15.15 4.67
CA THR A 150 6.31 -15.35 5.89
C THR A 150 6.90 -14.77 7.16
N GLU A 151 8.14 -14.30 7.14
CA GLU A 151 8.83 -13.74 8.31
C GLU A 151 8.98 -12.22 8.18
N TRP A 152 8.80 -11.50 9.29
CA TRP A 152 9.09 -10.06 9.33
C TRP A 152 9.63 -9.64 10.70
N HIS A 153 10.57 -8.69 10.67
CA HIS A 153 11.22 -8.16 11.85
C HIS A 153 11.22 -6.63 11.81
N TYR A 154 11.09 -6.00 12.97
CA TYR A 154 11.15 -4.56 13.09
C TYR A 154 12.24 -4.15 14.08
N LYS A 155 12.85 -2.99 13.84
CA LYS A 155 13.85 -2.38 14.74
C LYS A 155 13.64 -0.88 14.79
N LYS A 156 13.74 -0.27 15.96
CA LYS A 156 13.78 1.19 16.07
C LYS A 156 15.12 1.69 15.52
N VAL A 157 15.06 2.63 14.58
CA VAL A 157 16.24 3.26 13.98
C VAL A 157 16.44 4.70 14.45
N LEU A 158 15.37 5.35 14.93
CA LEU A 158 15.41 6.67 15.52
C LEU A 158 14.38 6.75 16.65
N SER A 159 14.77 7.15 17.86
CA SER A 159 13.82 7.46 18.95
C SER A 159 13.29 8.88 18.81
N GLY A 160 12.00 9.11 19.05
CA GLY A 160 11.36 10.43 18.94
C GLY A 160 9.83 10.37 18.86
N CYS A 161 9.17 11.50 18.67
CA CYS A 161 7.72 11.57 18.40
C CYS A 161 7.51 11.87 16.91
N CYS A 162 7.70 10.86 16.05
CA CYS A 162 7.77 11.04 14.60
C CYS A 162 6.42 10.76 13.91
N HIS A 163 5.94 11.65 13.05
CA HIS A 163 4.60 11.50 12.44
C HIS A 163 4.61 11.15 10.94
N CYS A 164 5.62 11.57 10.17
CA CYS A 164 5.65 11.40 8.72
C CYS A 164 7.03 11.04 8.21
N ILE A 165 7.12 10.54 6.98
CA ILE A 165 8.37 10.21 6.31
C ILE A 165 8.22 10.58 4.83
N ILE A 166 9.17 11.33 4.29
CA ILE A 166 9.33 11.52 2.84
C ILE A 166 10.80 11.39 2.45
N GLU A 167 11.06 11.20 1.16
CA GLU A 167 12.39 11.27 0.60
C GLU A 167 12.52 12.49 -0.32
N VAL A 168 13.62 13.23 -0.18
CA VAL A 168 14.01 14.33 -1.08
C VAL A 168 15.51 14.25 -1.31
N ASP A 169 15.94 14.25 -2.57
CA ASP A 169 17.35 14.24 -2.97
C ASP A 169 18.18 13.17 -2.25
N ASN A 170 17.70 11.92 -2.21
CA ASN A 170 18.36 10.78 -1.57
C ASN A 170 18.52 10.90 -0.03
N HIS A 171 17.79 11.83 0.60
CA HIS A 171 17.74 11.99 2.05
C HIS A 171 16.32 11.78 2.55
N LEU A 172 16.20 11.23 3.75
CA LEU A 172 14.92 11.04 4.41
C LEU A 172 14.60 12.27 5.26
N TYR A 173 13.33 12.64 5.30
CA TYR A 173 12.83 13.69 6.16
C TYR A 173 11.67 13.20 7.00
N THR A 174 11.65 13.58 8.27
CA THR A 174 10.56 13.34 9.22
C THR A 174 10.31 14.60 10.04
N VAL A 175 9.18 14.64 10.72
CA VAL A 175 8.88 15.66 11.72
C VAL A 175 8.75 15.01 13.09
N ASP A 176 9.54 15.52 14.02
CA ASP A 176 9.58 15.14 15.43
C ASP A 176 8.99 16.27 16.30
N ASP A 177 8.12 15.93 17.26
CA ASP A 177 7.43 16.94 18.08
C ASP A 177 8.38 17.84 18.89
N GLU A 178 9.58 17.38 19.25
CA GLU A 178 10.56 18.15 20.03
C GLU A 178 11.63 18.80 19.16
N ARG A 179 12.19 18.05 18.22
CA ARG A 179 13.34 18.48 17.40
C ARG A 179 12.93 19.17 16.10
N GLY A 180 11.66 19.10 15.73
CA GLY A 180 11.09 19.69 14.52
C GLY A 180 11.39 18.89 13.26
N ILE A 181 11.74 19.57 12.17
CA ILE A 181 12.08 18.91 10.90
C ILE A 181 13.45 18.25 11.05
N LEU A 182 13.55 16.95 10.77
CA LEU A 182 14.79 16.20 10.76
C LEU A 182 15.14 15.81 9.32
N GLN A 183 16.38 16.08 8.90
CA GLN A 183 16.96 15.43 7.72
C GLN A 183 17.86 14.29 8.19
N LEU A 184 17.68 13.12 7.59
CA LEU A 184 18.43 11.92 7.87
C LEU A 184 19.21 11.45 6.63
N ASP A 185 20.36 10.83 6.85
CA ASP A 185 21.03 10.03 5.82
C ASP A 185 20.33 8.67 5.63
N ARG A 186 20.88 7.83 4.74
CA ARG A 186 20.37 6.48 4.47
C ARG A 186 20.62 5.48 5.61
N ASP A 187 21.54 5.79 6.52
CA ASP A 187 21.82 5.01 7.73
C ASP A 187 21.00 5.52 8.93
N PHE A 188 20.04 6.43 8.68
CA PHE A 188 19.14 7.06 9.65
C PHE A 188 19.81 7.99 10.67
N ASN A 189 21.05 8.42 10.41
CA ASN A 189 21.70 9.43 11.24
C ASN A 189 21.11 10.81 10.95
N VAL A 190 20.90 11.61 11.99
CA VAL A 190 20.44 12.99 11.85
C VAL A 190 21.57 13.86 11.31
N ILE A 191 21.40 14.38 10.09
CA ILE A 191 22.35 15.31 9.45
C ILE A 191 22.11 16.74 9.94
N ARG A 192 20.84 17.16 9.96
CA ARG A 192 20.41 18.48 10.43
C ARG A 192 19.01 18.43 11.00
N ASN A 193 18.69 19.38 11.86
CA ASN A 193 17.35 19.60 12.35
C ASN A 193 16.98 21.08 12.43
N GLN A 194 15.68 21.35 12.35
CA GLN A 194 15.11 22.68 12.57
C GLN A 194 13.89 22.57 13.49
N PRO A 195 13.93 23.16 14.70
CA PRO A 195 12.77 23.25 15.56
C PRO A 195 11.60 23.99 14.89
N LEU A 196 10.39 23.46 15.08
CA LEU A 196 9.16 24.13 14.68
C LEU A 196 8.77 25.22 15.71
N PRO A 197 8.01 26.25 15.32
CA PRO A 197 7.39 27.18 16.25
C PRO A 197 6.60 26.45 17.34
N THR A 198 6.56 27.03 18.54
CA THR A 198 5.81 26.46 19.66
C THR A 198 4.34 26.21 19.28
N LYS A 199 3.77 25.09 19.75
CA LYS A 199 2.40 24.65 19.43
C LYS A 199 2.17 24.34 17.94
N SER A 200 3.20 23.99 17.17
CA SER A 200 3.03 23.53 15.78
C SER A 200 2.49 22.11 15.70
N ARG A 201 3.22 21.16 16.30
CA ARG A 201 2.99 19.71 16.17
C ARG A 201 2.78 19.28 14.71
N GLY A 202 3.88 19.25 13.96
CA GLY A 202 3.86 18.91 12.54
C GLY A 202 3.56 17.42 12.35
N HIS A 203 2.46 17.12 11.65
CA HIS A 203 2.02 15.75 11.40
C HIS A 203 2.37 15.29 9.99
N GLY A 204 2.21 16.16 9.00
CA GLY A 204 2.50 15.88 7.59
C GLY A 204 3.62 16.75 7.04
N ILE A 205 4.34 16.22 6.06
CA ILE A 205 5.39 16.92 5.32
C ILE A 205 5.25 16.62 3.82
N ALA A 206 5.35 17.66 3.00
CA ALA A 206 5.45 17.54 1.55
C ALA A 206 6.57 18.44 1.03
N TYR A 207 7.15 18.10 -0.11
CA TYR A 207 8.19 18.89 -0.75
C TYR A 207 7.75 19.35 -2.15
N HIS A 208 7.86 20.65 -2.41
CA HIS A 208 7.61 21.21 -3.73
C HIS A 208 8.93 21.38 -4.47
N ALA A 209 9.16 20.56 -5.49
CA ALA A 209 10.42 20.60 -6.25
C ALA A 209 10.67 21.94 -6.95
N ALA A 210 9.62 22.57 -7.51
CA ALA A 210 9.78 23.80 -8.29
C ALA A 210 10.18 25.01 -7.41
N SER A 211 9.63 25.13 -6.20
CA SER A 211 10.02 26.21 -5.27
C SER A 211 11.08 25.78 -4.25
N GLN A 212 11.53 24.52 -4.29
CA GLN A 212 12.46 23.92 -3.31
C GLN A 212 12.05 24.16 -1.85
N CYS A 213 10.76 24.02 -1.55
CA CYS A 213 10.21 24.29 -0.23
C CYS A 213 9.55 23.05 0.38
N PHE A 214 9.70 22.90 1.69
CA PHE A 214 8.95 21.96 2.51
C PHE A 214 7.67 22.62 3.05
N PHE A 215 6.59 21.84 3.09
CA PHE A 215 5.29 22.24 3.59
C PHE A 215 4.93 21.32 4.75
N ILE A 216 4.73 21.88 5.94
CA ILE A 216 4.50 21.14 7.18
C ILE A 216 3.08 21.38 7.68
N ALA A 217 2.21 20.37 7.61
CA ALA A 217 0.86 20.43 8.16
C ALA A 217 0.90 20.34 9.69
N CYS A 218 0.43 21.38 10.38
CA CYS A 218 0.59 21.56 11.82
C CYS A 218 -0.73 21.40 12.58
N SER A 219 -0.92 20.24 13.22
CA SER A 219 -2.16 19.83 13.89
C SER A 219 -2.58 20.73 15.06
N LEU A 220 -1.63 21.44 15.67
CA LEU A 220 -1.89 22.36 16.79
C LEU A 220 -1.89 23.85 16.41
N LEU A 221 -1.51 24.19 15.17
CA LEU A 221 -1.39 25.58 14.69
C LEU A 221 -2.48 26.00 13.71
N ASP A 222 -3.26 25.04 13.19
CA ASP A 222 -4.24 25.25 12.11
C ASP A 222 -3.63 25.99 10.91
N ALA A 223 -2.45 25.52 10.50
CA ALA A 223 -1.71 26.11 9.40
C ALA A 223 -0.77 25.10 8.76
N VAL A 224 -0.32 25.44 7.56
CA VAL A 224 0.84 24.84 6.93
C VAL A 224 2.02 25.81 7.03
N LEU A 225 3.14 25.35 7.58
CA LEU A 225 4.38 26.10 7.63
C LEU A 225 5.20 25.82 6.37
N VAL A 226 5.78 26.86 5.77
CA VAL A 226 6.59 26.75 4.56
C VAL A 226 8.05 27.03 4.92
N TYR A 227 8.91 26.06 4.68
CA TYR A 227 10.35 26.14 4.91
C TYR A 227 11.08 26.04 3.56
N ASP A 228 12.18 26.76 3.40
CA ASP A 228 13.05 26.56 2.24
C ASP A 228 13.92 25.29 2.39
N ARG A 229 14.78 25.06 1.40
CA ARG A 229 15.70 23.91 1.36
C ARG A 229 16.73 23.92 2.48
N ASP A 230 17.01 25.07 3.09
CA ASP A 230 17.91 25.23 4.23
C ASP A 230 17.18 25.10 5.57
N LEU A 231 15.89 24.74 5.53
CA LEU A 231 14.99 24.66 6.67
C LEU A 231 14.81 26.00 7.38
N THR A 232 14.88 27.11 6.65
CA THR A 232 14.49 28.43 7.18
C THR A 232 13.00 28.65 6.96
N LEU A 233 12.28 29.06 8.00
CA LEU A 233 10.85 29.35 7.93
C LEU A 233 10.61 30.58 7.04
N GLN A 234 9.92 30.39 5.93
CA GLN A 234 9.63 31.44 4.95
C GLN A 234 8.28 32.11 5.23
N ARG A 235 7.23 31.30 5.46
CA ARG A 235 5.89 31.82 5.73
C ARG A 235 4.95 30.78 6.36
N LYS A 236 3.74 31.23 6.69
CA LYS A 236 2.63 30.44 7.24
C LYS A 236 1.40 30.58 6.34
N ILE A 237 0.81 29.47 5.93
CA ILE A 237 -0.48 29.41 5.22
C ILE A 237 -1.57 29.06 6.24
N PRO A 238 -2.45 29.99 6.63
CA PRO A 238 -3.53 29.70 7.56
C PRO A 238 -4.62 28.85 6.89
N LEU A 239 -5.16 27.86 7.60
CA LEU A 239 -6.24 27.03 7.05
C LEU A 239 -7.59 27.74 7.03
N SER A 240 -7.81 28.63 8.00
CA SER A 240 -9.04 29.40 8.11
C SER A 240 -8.84 30.67 8.92
N VAL A 241 -9.84 31.56 8.83
CA VAL A 241 -9.91 32.78 9.64
C VAL A 241 -10.18 32.51 11.13
N LYS A 242 -10.67 31.31 11.51
CA LYS A 242 -10.97 30.99 12.92
C LYS A 242 -9.69 30.90 13.75
N ALA A 243 -8.65 30.27 13.19
CA ALA A 243 -7.35 30.15 13.83
C ALA A 243 -6.76 31.52 14.20
N GLY A 244 -6.98 32.54 13.36
CA GLY A 244 -6.50 33.91 13.61
C GLY A 244 -7.35 34.72 14.60
N ARG A 245 -8.59 34.30 14.92
CA ARG A 245 -9.48 35.01 15.85
C ARG A 245 -9.40 34.46 17.27
N ASP A 246 -9.44 33.14 17.40
CA ASP A 246 -9.72 32.47 18.68
C ASP A 246 -8.52 31.66 19.21
N GLU A 247 -7.34 31.81 18.59
CA GLU A 247 -6.07 31.14 18.94
C GLU A 247 -6.22 29.68 19.41
N GLY A 248 -6.38 28.75 18.47
CA GLY A 248 -6.42 27.33 18.83
C GLY A 248 -6.52 26.39 17.63
N PRO A 249 -6.34 25.08 17.86
CA PRO A 249 -6.48 24.06 16.82
C PRO A 249 -7.94 23.65 16.66
N PHE A 250 -8.64 24.31 15.75
CA PHE A 250 -10.03 24.07 15.39
C PHE A 250 -10.18 22.98 14.34
N HIS A 251 -9.21 22.80 13.44
CA HIS A 251 -9.35 21.89 12.30
C HIS A 251 -8.68 20.53 12.50
N HIS A 252 -7.55 20.51 13.23
CA HIS A 252 -6.68 19.33 13.40
C HIS A 252 -6.26 18.74 12.05
N THR A 253 -5.24 19.33 11.44
CA THR A 253 -4.64 18.81 10.21
C THR A 253 -3.79 17.59 10.47
N ASN A 254 -3.86 16.60 9.58
CA ASN A 254 -3.09 15.38 9.70
C ASN A 254 -1.98 15.28 8.66
N ASP A 255 -2.26 15.55 7.39
CA ASP A 255 -1.25 15.39 6.36
C ASP A 255 -1.43 16.36 5.19
N CYS A 256 -0.41 16.49 4.36
CA CYS A 256 -0.44 17.29 3.15
C CYS A 256 0.25 16.63 1.96
N CYS A 257 -0.22 16.94 0.75
CA CYS A 257 0.34 16.48 -0.52
C CYS A 257 0.38 17.64 -1.50
N ILE A 258 1.34 17.61 -2.43
CA ILE A 258 1.53 18.64 -3.44
C ILE A 258 1.39 18.02 -4.83
N VAL A 259 0.59 18.64 -5.69
CA VAL A 259 0.43 18.25 -7.10
C VAL A 259 0.45 19.51 -7.96
N GLY A 260 1.52 19.69 -8.73
CA GLY A 260 1.77 20.97 -9.41
C GLY A 260 1.83 22.11 -8.40
N ASP A 261 1.09 23.19 -8.67
CA ASP A 261 1.00 24.37 -7.80
C ASP A 261 -0.10 24.26 -6.73
N SER A 262 -0.72 23.09 -6.56
CA SER A 262 -1.76 22.85 -5.55
C SER A 262 -1.21 22.13 -4.33
N LEU A 263 -1.57 22.64 -3.14
CA LEU A 263 -1.36 22.03 -1.85
C LEU A 263 -2.67 21.45 -1.31
N TYR A 264 -2.73 20.15 -1.13
CA TYR A 264 -3.87 19.46 -0.53
C TYR A 264 -3.59 19.14 0.94
N VAL A 265 -4.53 19.45 1.83
CA VAL A 265 -4.37 19.26 3.28
C VAL A 265 -5.56 18.50 3.83
N SER A 266 -5.31 17.39 4.53
CA SER A 266 -6.33 16.60 5.21
C SER A 266 -6.55 17.07 6.65
N MET A 267 -7.80 17.05 7.14
CA MET A 267 -8.15 17.49 8.49
C MET A 267 -9.39 16.80 9.05
N PHE A 268 -9.48 16.74 10.39
CA PHE A 268 -10.63 16.12 11.08
C PHE A 268 -11.94 16.88 10.91
N SER A 269 -11.87 18.19 10.73
CA SER A 269 -13.06 19.02 10.57
C SER A 269 -12.78 20.22 9.70
N GLU A 270 -13.47 20.30 8.56
CA GLU A 270 -13.41 21.48 7.69
C GLU A 270 -14.05 22.70 8.36
N THR A 271 -15.17 22.53 9.07
CA THR A 271 -15.82 23.66 9.76
C THR A 271 -15.12 24.04 11.06
N GLY A 272 -14.20 23.22 11.56
CA GLY A 272 -13.40 23.49 12.76
C GLY A 272 -14.10 23.12 14.08
N ASN A 273 -14.93 22.07 14.08
CA ASN A 273 -15.78 21.66 15.19
C ASN A 273 -15.46 20.26 15.75
N TRP A 274 -14.30 19.66 15.42
CA TRP A 274 -13.97 18.29 15.90
C TRP A 274 -13.96 18.18 17.43
N LYS A 275 -13.60 19.24 18.16
CA LYS A 275 -13.65 19.29 19.64
C LYS A 275 -15.08 19.25 20.20
N ARG A 276 -16.09 19.49 19.35
CA ARG A 276 -17.53 19.38 19.65
C ARG A 276 -18.11 18.07 19.11
N ASP A 277 -17.25 17.11 18.80
CA ASP A 277 -17.61 15.81 18.23
C ASP A 277 -18.22 15.86 16.82
N ILE A 278 -18.03 16.98 16.09
CA ILE A 278 -18.46 17.13 14.71
C ILE A 278 -17.26 16.86 13.79
N PHE A 279 -17.23 15.67 13.20
CA PHE A 279 -16.19 15.22 12.27
C PHE A 279 -16.67 15.32 10.82
N ASP A 280 -16.65 16.53 10.28
CA ASP A 280 -16.84 16.83 8.86
C ASP A 280 -15.48 16.88 8.16
N GLY A 281 -14.72 15.79 8.28
CA GLY A 281 -13.37 15.69 7.78
C GLY A 281 -13.32 15.83 6.26
N ALA A 282 -12.22 16.42 5.78
CA ALA A 282 -12.10 16.80 4.39
C ALA A 282 -10.63 16.87 3.94
N VAL A 283 -10.47 16.98 2.63
CA VAL A 283 -9.24 17.44 1.99
C VAL A 283 -9.53 18.81 1.38
N ILE A 284 -8.77 19.82 1.78
CA ILE A 284 -8.87 21.19 1.26
C ILE A 284 -7.68 21.46 0.36
N GLU A 285 -7.96 22.13 -0.76
CA GLU A 285 -6.95 22.57 -1.72
C GLU A 285 -6.62 24.06 -1.51
N PHE A 286 -5.33 24.36 -1.54
CA PHE A 286 -4.78 25.71 -1.49
C PHE A 286 -3.86 25.94 -2.68
N ASP A 287 -3.88 27.14 -3.22
CA ASP A 287 -2.90 27.59 -4.20
C ASP A 287 -1.56 27.83 -3.49
N ILE A 288 -0.48 27.19 -3.94
CA ILE A 288 0.82 27.32 -3.29
C ILE A 288 1.34 28.74 -3.40
N VAL A 289 1.13 29.45 -4.50
CA VAL A 289 1.73 30.78 -4.70
C VAL A 289 1.14 31.81 -3.75
N THR A 290 -0.18 31.92 -3.74
CA THR A 290 -0.97 32.90 -2.98
C THR A 290 -1.25 32.44 -1.55
N GLY A 291 -1.30 31.13 -1.30
CA GLY A 291 -1.78 30.55 -0.05
C GLY A 291 -3.31 30.62 0.12
N GLU A 292 -4.04 31.03 -0.92
CA GLU A 292 -5.50 31.11 -0.88
C GLU A 292 -6.13 29.74 -1.03
N ARG A 293 -7.26 29.55 -0.35
CA ARG A 293 -8.06 28.32 -0.47
C ARG A 293 -8.75 28.31 -1.83
N ILE A 294 -8.54 27.24 -2.59
CA ILE A 294 -9.18 26.99 -3.88
C ILE A 294 -10.54 26.29 -3.66
N GLY A 295 -10.54 25.19 -2.93
CA GLY A 295 -11.72 24.32 -2.86
C GLY A 295 -11.59 23.15 -1.89
N THR A 296 -12.56 22.25 -1.96
CA THR A 296 -12.58 21.05 -1.11
C THR A 296 -12.89 19.83 -1.98
N PRO A 297 -11.87 19.25 -2.63
CA PRO A 297 -12.05 18.13 -3.56
C PRO A 297 -12.63 16.88 -2.90
N ILE A 298 -12.39 16.66 -1.60
CA ILE A 298 -12.91 15.49 -0.88
C ILE A 298 -13.56 15.93 0.43
N ARG A 299 -14.78 15.45 0.68
CA ARG A 299 -15.61 15.72 1.87
C ARG A 299 -16.11 14.40 2.47
N ASP A 300 -16.74 14.49 3.64
CA ASP A 300 -17.32 13.34 4.36
C ASP A 300 -16.29 12.25 4.69
N LEU A 301 -15.10 12.68 5.11
CA LEU A 301 -14.10 11.79 5.68
C LEU A 301 -14.20 11.80 7.20
N TRP A 302 -13.84 10.69 7.84
CA TRP A 302 -13.81 10.57 9.28
C TRP A 302 -12.38 10.38 9.78
N MET A 303 -11.86 11.47 10.33
CA MET A 303 -10.47 11.58 10.79
C MET A 303 -9.44 11.25 9.69
N PRO A 304 -9.45 11.93 8.53
CA PRO A 304 -8.61 11.52 7.40
C PRO A 304 -7.11 11.71 7.63
N HIS A 305 -6.30 10.75 7.23
CA HIS A 305 -4.83 10.79 7.27
C HIS A 305 -4.21 10.42 5.92
N ASN A 306 -2.90 10.68 5.78
CA ASN A 306 -2.05 10.25 4.67
C ASN A 306 -2.66 10.45 3.30
N ILE A 307 -2.71 11.71 2.91
CA ILE A 307 -3.04 12.09 1.55
C ILE A 307 -1.80 11.99 0.66
N GLN A 308 -1.94 11.35 -0.49
CA GLN A 308 -0.91 11.22 -1.52
C GLN A 308 -1.53 11.33 -2.91
N PHE A 309 -0.70 11.53 -3.94
CA PHE A 309 -1.12 11.46 -5.34
C PHE A 309 -0.54 10.20 -5.97
N ILE A 310 -1.38 9.16 -6.12
CA ILE A 310 -0.98 7.81 -6.53
C ILE A 310 -1.75 7.45 -7.79
N ASP A 311 -1.04 6.95 -8.81
CA ASP A 311 -1.62 6.55 -10.11
C ASP A 311 -2.54 7.60 -10.73
N GLY A 312 -2.10 8.87 -10.67
CA GLY A 312 -2.81 9.99 -11.31
C GLY A 312 -4.05 10.47 -10.56
N CYS A 313 -4.25 10.07 -9.31
CA CYS A 313 -5.39 10.56 -8.51
C CYS A 313 -5.03 10.78 -7.02
N LEU A 314 -5.83 11.60 -6.35
CA LEU A 314 -5.73 11.81 -4.91
C LEU A 314 -6.19 10.54 -4.17
N THR A 315 -5.32 10.06 -3.29
CA THR A 315 -5.55 8.91 -2.43
C THR A 315 -5.46 9.36 -0.97
N VAL A 316 -6.40 8.94 -0.13
CA VAL A 316 -6.45 9.33 1.29
C VAL A 316 -7.02 8.20 2.15
N LEU A 317 -6.59 8.12 3.40
CA LEU A 317 -7.16 7.19 4.38
C LEU A 317 -8.32 7.86 5.11
N ASP A 318 -9.50 7.26 5.05
CA ASP A 318 -10.67 7.56 5.89
C ASP A 318 -10.54 6.78 7.21
N SER A 319 -9.62 7.25 8.06
CA SER A 319 -8.95 6.43 9.07
C SER A 319 -9.85 5.76 10.08
N LEU A 320 -10.87 6.46 10.58
CA LEU A 320 -11.73 5.86 11.60
C LEU A 320 -12.66 4.80 11.00
N ARG A 321 -13.09 4.98 9.74
CA ARG A 321 -13.85 3.98 8.98
C ARG A 321 -12.96 2.87 8.41
N GLY A 322 -11.63 3.02 8.49
CA GLY A 322 -10.66 2.09 7.93
C GLY A 322 -10.65 2.08 6.40
N GLY A 323 -11.13 3.13 5.74
CA GLY A 323 -11.26 3.17 4.28
C GLY A 323 -9.98 3.66 3.59
N LEU A 324 -9.56 2.97 2.53
CA LEU A 324 -8.64 3.50 1.51
C LEU A 324 -9.47 4.14 0.39
N ARG A 325 -9.35 5.46 0.21
CA ARG A 325 -10.14 6.23 -0.75
C ARG A 325 -9.29 6.61 -1.95
N GLN A 326 -9.76 6.33 -3.16
CA GLN A 326 -9.12 6.68 -4.44
C GLN A 326 -10.21 6.93 -5.50
N ASN A 327 -9.88 7.47 -6.68
CA ASN A 327 -10.83 7.63 -7.80
C ASN A 327 -12.13 8.39 -7.40
N ASN A 328 -12.00 9.70 -7.18
CA ASN A 328 -13.07 10.56 -6.65
C ASN A 328 -13.57 10.11 -5.27
N ALA A 329 -12.62 9.76 -4.39
CA ALA A 329 -12.87 9.34 -2.99
C ALA A 329 -13.76 8.10 -2.83
N SER A 330 -13.80 7.24 -3.84
CA SER A 330 -14.43 5.92 -3.76
C SER A 330 -13.66 5.00 -2.82
N VAL A 331 -14.37 4.17 -2.05
CA VAL A 331 -13.72 3.12 -1.24
C VAL A 331 -13.15 2.06 -2.18
N ILE A 332 -11.84 1.87 -2.17
CA ILE A 332 -11.19 0.78 -2.92
C ILE A 332 -10.74 -0.36 -2.01
N GLY A 333 -10.61 -0.12 -0.71
CA GLY A 333 -10.34 -1.11 0.34
C GLY A 333 -10.90 -0.61 1.68
N GLU A 334 -11.30 -1.54 2.55
CA GLU A 334 -11.87 -1.25 3.87
C GLU A 334 -11.27 -2.23 4.89
N PHE A 335 -10.77 -1.70 6.01
CA PHE A 335 -10.00 -2.48 6.97
C PHE A 335 -10.54 -2.30 8.39
N ALA A 336 -10.37 -3.32 9.23
CA ALA A 336 -11.01 -3.38 10.55
C ALA A 336 -10.42 -2.43 11.61
N ALA A 337 -9.26 -1.83 11.39
CA ALA A 337 -8.56 -0.99 12.38
C ALA A 337 -8.50 0.49 11.95
N PHE A 338 -7.93 1.32 12.83
CA PHE A 338 -7.72 2.73 12.55
C PHE A 338 -6.55 2.91 11.56
N THR A 339 -6.85 3.20 10.29
CA THR A 339 -5.85 3.22 9.22
C THR A 339 -5.04 4.50 9.22
N ARG A 340 -3.72 4.38 9.26
CA ARG A 340 -2.75 5.48 9.26
C ARG A 340 -1.42 4.95 8.71
N GLY A 341 -0.69 5.77 7.98
CA GLY A 341 0.45 5.38 7.17
C GLY A 341 0.00 4.76 5.85
N LEU A 342 0.56 5.26 4.75
CA LEU A 342 0.25 4.81 3.40
C LEU A 342 1.53 4.77 2.57
N ALA A 343 1.78 3.64 1.91
CA ALA A 343 2.79 3.53 0.87
C ALA A 343 2.27 2.67 -0.29
N PHE A 344 2.88 2.80 -1.46
CA PHE A 344 2.48 2.10 -2.67
C PHE A 344 3.71 1.77 -3.51
N ASN A 345 3.81 0.55 -4.02
CA ASN A 345 4.97 0.09 -4.80
C ASN A 345 4.72 0.05 -6.32
N GLY A 346 3.61 0.63 -6.80
CA GLY A 346 3.18 0.53 -8.19
C GLY A 346 2.15 -0.58 -8.45
N HIS A 347 1.93 -1.48 -7.48
CA HIS A 347 0.96 -2.57 -7.60
C HIS A 347 0.16 -2.76 -6.31
N LEU A 348 0.85 -2.88 -5.18
CA LEU A 348 0.28 -3.15 -3.87
C LEU A 348 0.29 -1.90 -2.99
N PHE A 349 -0.79 -1.72 -2.23
CA PHE A 349 -0.87 -0.75 -1.15
C PHE A 349 -0.34 -1.35 0.14
N PHE A 350 0.42 -0.56 0.88
CA PHE A 350 0.82 -0.83 2.25
C PHE A 350 0.08 0.17 3.14
N VAL A 351 -0.86 -0.34 3.93
CA VAL A 351 -1.75 0.47 4.76
C VAL A 351 -1.44 0.17 6.22
N GLY A 352 -0.90 1.15 6.93
CA GLY A 352 -0.64 1.00 8.34
C GLY A 352 -1.94 1.03 9.14
N GLN A 353 -1.95 0.29 10.24
CA GLN A 353 -3.03 0.22 11.19
C GLN A 353 -2.47 0.53 12.55
N SER A 354 -3.02 1.53 13.20
CA SER A 354 -2.74 1.82 14.60
C SER A 354 -3.75 1.16 15.52
N ARG A 355 -3.37 0.95 16.79
CA ARG A 355 -4.32 0.58 17.82
C ARG A 355 -5.48 1.57 17.87
N ASN A 356 -6.71 1.06 17.71
CA ASN A 356 -7.90 1.89 17.73
C ASN A 356 -8.29 2.29 19.16
N ARG A 357 -7.78 3.43 19.64
CA ARG A 357 -8.17 4.03 20.94
C ARG A 357 -9.58 4.66 20.93
N ASN A 358 -10.18 4.80 19.76
CA ASN A 358 -11.47 5.44 19.53
C ASN A 358 -12.56 4.41 19.15
N PHE A 359 -12.37 3.13 19.49
CA PHE A 359 -13.22 2.04 19.01
C PHE A 359 -14.71 2.22 19.35
N SER A 360 -15.04 2.90 20.45
CA SER A 360 -16.42 3.20 20.85
C SER A 360 -17.19 3.99 19.79
N LYS A 361 -16.51 4.83 19.01
CA LYS A 361 -17.11 5.61 17.90
C LYS A 361 -17.50 4.74 16.71
N ASN A 362 -16.91 3.56 16.57
CA ASN A 362 -17.19 2.62 15.48
C ASN A 362 -18.26 1.58 15.84
N VAL A 363 -18.71 1.50 17.10
CA VAL A 363 -19.74 0.57 17.53
C VAL A 363 -21.05 0.88 16.82
N GLY A 364 -21.60 -0.10 16.10
CA GLY A 364 -22.81 0.06 15.29
C GLY A 364 -22.57 0.61 13.87
N VAL A 365 -21.33 0.98 13.53
CA VAL A 365 -20.91 1.41 12.18
C VAL A 365 -20.07 0.33 11.53
N SER A 366 -19.00 -0.12 12.20
CA SER A 366 -18.12 -1.19 11.71
C SER A 366 -18.64 -2.58 12.09
N LYS A 367 -18.44 -3.54 11.19
CA LYS A 367 -18.75 -4.97 11.44
C LYS A 367 -17.65 -5.70 12.21
N ASN A 368 -16.44 -5.14 12.24
CA ASN A 368 -15.29 -5.67 12.96
C ASN A 368 -14.34 -4.54 13.33
N ILE A 369 -13.97 -4.43 14.61
CA ILE A 369 -13.08 -3.38 15.09
C ILE A 369 -11.83 -4.05 15.67
N SER A 370 -10.74 -4.03 14.90
CA SER A 370 -9.46 -4.53 15.37
C SER A 370 -8.75 -3.51 16.26
N ILE A 371 -8.06 -4.02 17.28
CA ILE A 371 -7.19 -3.26 18.18
C ILE A 371 -5.71 -3.50 17.90
N ASP A 372 -5.39 -4.34 16.91
CA ASP A 372 -4.02 -4.69 16.55
C ASP A 372 -3.35 -3.54 15.80
N THR A 373 -2.03 -3.48 15.92
CA THR A 373 -1.17 -2.58 15.16
C THR A 373 -0.41 -3.41 14.13
N GLY A 374 -0.24 -2.90 12.93
CA GLY A 374 0.43 -3.63 11.86
C GLY A 374 0.28 -2.98 10.50
N VAL A 375 0.78 -3.65 9.47
CA VAL A 375 0.69 -3.18 8.08
C VAL A 375 -0.14 -4.17 7.28
N VAL A 376 -1.20 -3.69 6.65
CA VAL A 376 -1.95 -4.44 5.65
C VAL A 376 -1.29 -4.26 4.30
N ILE A 377 -0.84 -5.34 3.68
CA ILE A 377 -0.48 -5.38 2.27
C ILE A 377 -1.74 -5.73 1.49
N PHE A 378 -2.16 -4.85 0.59
CA PHE A 378 -3.44 -4.93 -0.08
C PHE A 378 -3.28 -4.85 -1.59
N ASP A 379 -3.83 -5.84 -2.28
CA ASP A 379 -3.97 -5.82 -3.73
C ASP A 379 -5.32 -5.16 -4.11
N PRO A 380 -5.30 -3.96 -4.72
CA PRO A 380 -6.51 -3.27 -5.12
C PRO A 380 -7.26 -3.95 -6.26
N GLU A 381 -6.65 -4.84 -7.05
CA GLU A 381 -7.30 -5.54 -8.15
C GLU A 381 -8.11 -6.74 -7.66
N THR A 382 -7.47 -7.65 -6.91
CA THR A 382 -8.13 -8.87 -6.40
C THR A 382 -8.89 -8.65 -5.10
N LYS A 383 -8.65 -7.54 -4.39
CA LYS A 383 -9.17 -7.22 -3.05
C LYS A 383 -8.68 -8.16 -1.96
N VAL A 384 -7.62 -8.92 -2.22
CA VAL A 384 -6.98 -9.77 -1.22
C VAL A 384 -5.97 -8.96 -0.43
N SER A 385 -5.81 -9.30 0.84
CA SER A 385 -4.84 -8.65 1.71
C SER A 385 -4.12 -9.63 2.61
N ARG A 386 -2.91 -9.26 3.00
CA ARG A 386 -2.11 -9.91 4.04
C ARG A 386 -1.82 -8.92 5.16
N PHE A 387 -1.86 -9.37 6.41
CA PHE A 387 -1.58 -8.52 7.56
C PHE A 387 -0.26 -8.87 8.24
N LEU A 388 0.63 -7.89 8.34
CA LEU A 388 1.88 -7.96 9.09
C LEU A 388 1.64 -7.39 10.49
N GLN A 389 1.28 -8.25 11.43
CA GLN A 389 1.03 -7.84 12.81
C GLN A 389 2.33 -7.37 13.48
N LEU A 390 2.25 -6.26 14.21
CA LEU A 390 3.33 -5.73 15.03
C LEU A 390 2.99 -5.91 16.52
N PRO A 391 4.00 -6.04 17.40
CA PRO A 391 3.76 -6.18 18.83
C PRO A 391 3.07 -4.97 19.44
N SER A 392 2.32 -5.19 20.52
CA SER A 392 1.59 -4.16 21.25
C SER A 392 2.45 -3.02 21.83
N LYS A 393 3.78 -3.21 21.87
CA LYS A 393 4.78 -2.21 22.24
C LYS A 393 4.89 -1.05 21.24
N LEU A 394 4.59 -1.31 19.97
CA LEU A 394 4.45 -0.32 18.91
C LEU A 394 2.95 -0.16 18.65
N SER A 395 2.34 0.89 19.22
CA SER A 395 0.88 1.06 19.22
C SER A 395 0.36 1.97 18.11
N GLU A 396 1.23 2.73 17.46
CA GLU A 396 0.87 3.73 16.46
C GLU A 396 1.76 3.63 15.24
N ILE A 397 1.12 3.68 14.07
CA ILE A 397 1.73 3.89 12.75
C ILE A 397 1.12 5.18 12.23
N HIS A 398 1.92 6.19 11.89
CA HIS A 398 1.43 7.45 11.31
C HIS A 398 1.83 7.63 9.84
N GLY A 399 2.99 7.13 9.46
CA GLY A 399 3.56 7.24 8.12
C GLY A 399 4.23 5.93 7.74
N LEU A 400 4.21 5.63 6.44
CA LEU A 400 4.92 4.51 5.84
C LEU A 400 5.76 5.02 4.68
N PHE A 401 6.94 4.44 4.49
CA PHE A 401 7.81 4.70 3.35
C PHE A 401 8.45 3.39 2.91
N LEU A 402 8.46 3.11 1.60
CA LEU A 402 9.12 1.93 1.03
C LEU A 402 10.59 2.28 0.73
N LEU A 403 11.53 1.49 1.23
CA LEU A 403 12.97 1.68 1.04
C LEU A 403 13.49 1.11 -0.28
#